data_AF-A0A917ZU18-F1
#
_entry.id   AF-A0A917ZU18-F1
#
_cell.length_a   1.000
_cell.length_b   1.000
_cell.length_c   1.000
_cell.angle_alpha   90.00
_cell.angle_beta   90.00
_cell.angle_gamma   90.00
#
_symmetry.space_group_name_H-M   'P 1'
#
loop_
_entity.id
_entity.type
_entity.pdbx_description
1 polymer ?
#
loop_
_entity_poly.entity_id
_entity_poly.type
_entity_poly.pdbx_seq_one_letter_code
_entity_poly.pdbx_strand_id
1 'polypeptide(L)'
;MTVPPISRWRRLSRASRMLAAAAVTLGLLAAGDHAPPPGPAAGDPGPAIASPAEVRRLLLDSWVFDGTRGHFTEAARSVQQSPFSLYETVWRLKLAHATGGGRAGLDPAAVRRWADAALEGRLRRSGLPAIAQLDYAVALVRLLGEQPDRAVVTRTLDRLRDGGGYRADDSAARPDLGSTALAVGVLERLHLPVPRQVVQDIAAVLARPRGRNEGGDRAASAVMSAQLSARLTEASSPARTAALVHAADTALERLAPRADAVWLAQKAALREAAGEAGRAVAPVSRAVCDRLVGSDGGVRLPSSPAPDPQATFHAVELGCRRAGPATVTAHSRAGWPAPQSVSEILSASVSGLRAARYAHSEREFAGPLSRCLLDNALPELVREGQSRSGGAVDRVNLKILAGLLGPGVARKAERALPAPPLDGTDDFSLLLGLTELAVAPSPPAARTAEARAAVEAALARTAPGNRPSVVRAAWLSLAAAVIDDRAAHRAAAAELRALRIGPGVYAAQAIGPGPPTRRDASLTASAIGTRLLPDAAGPRRRWVSAGLCARRRCAETPALLRSLDHQPLRSLALLVSARTDAREPWVITL
;
A
#
# COMPACT_ATOMS: atom_id res chain seq x y z
N MET A 1 -8.58 -30.09 10.38
CA MET A 1 -9.11 -29.80 9.02
C MET A 1 -8.07 -30.25 8.01
N THR A 2 -8.48 -31.11 7.08
CA THR A 2 -7.66 -31.80 6.08
C THR A 2 -7.42 -30.92 4.85
N VAL A 3 -6.19 -30.91 4.32
CA VAL A 3 -5.75 -30.12 3.15
C VAL A 3 -5.69 -31.02 1.91
N PRO A 4 -6.29 -30.66 0.76
CA PRO A 4 -6.20 -31.45 -0.48
C PRO A 4 -4.97 -31.07 -1.35
N PRO A 5 -4.57 -31.91 -2.33
CA PRO A 5 -3.17 -32.02 -2.80
C PRO A 5 -2.79 -31.18 -4.05
N ILE A 6 -1.46 -31.04 -4.18
CA ILE A 6 -0.63 -30.07 -4.95
C ILE A 6 -0.57 -30.28 -6.49
N SER A 7 -1.41 -31.11 -7.10
CA SER A 7 -1.22 -31.51 -8.52
C SER A 7 -1.71 -30.51 -9.60
N ARG A 8 -2.30 -29.35 -9.23
CA ARG A 8 -2.74 -28.31 -10.21
C ARG A 8 -1.69 -27.24 -10.55
N TRP A 9 -0.49 -27.29 -9.98
CA TRP A 9 0.52 -26.21 -10.10
C TRP A 9 1.39 -26.22 -11.38
N ARG A 10 1.40 -27.30 -12.18
CA ARG A 10 2.23 -27.36 -13.40
C ARG A 10 1.64 -26.71 -14.65
N ARG A 11 0.35 -26.32 -14.66
CA ARG A 11 -0.28 -25.55 -15.76
C ARG A 11 -0.34 -24.03 -15.50
N LEU A 12 0.02 -23.59 -14.29
CA LEU A 12 0.07 -22.17 -13.88
C LEU A 12 1.34 -21.42 -14.35
N SER A 13 2.35 -22.11 -14.87
CA SER A 13 3.64 -21.49 -15.27
C SER A 13 3.63 -20.79 -16.64
N ARG A 14 2.65 -21.09 -17.51
CA ARG A 14 2.43 -20.35 -18.77
C ARG A 14 1.44 -19.18 -18.59
N ALA A 15 0.49 -19.28 -17.67
CA ALA A 15 -0.44 -18.19 -17.32
C ALA A 15 0.25 -17.04 -16.54
N SER A 16 1.30 -17.34 -15.77
CA SER A 16 2.07 -16.33 -15.02
C SER A 16 2.96 -15.44 -15.92
N ARG A 17 3.41 -15.93 -17.08
CA ARG A 17 4.11 -15.09 -18.07
C ARG A 17 3.15 -14.17 -18.84
N MET A 18 1.89 -14.58 -19.03
CA MET A 18 0.84 -13.69 -19.55
C MET A 18 0.33 -12.70 -18.48
N LEU A 19 0.36 -13.04 -17.19
CA LEU A 19 -0.02 -12.13 -16.10
C LEU A 19 1.01 -11.02 -15.84
N ALA A 20 2.30 -11.25 -16.09
CA ALA A 20 3.32 -10.19 -16.07
C ALA A 20 3.13 -9.19 -17.22
N ALA A 21 2.60 -9.63 -18.37
CA ALA A 21 2.16 -8.75 -19.45
C ALA A 21 0.75 -8.14 -19.18
N ALA A 22 -0.08 -8.79 -18.36
CA ALA A 22 -1.41 -8.30 -17.96
C ALA A 22 -1.38 -7.29 -16.81
N ALA A 23 -0.23 -7.04 -16.18
CA ALA A 23 -0.01 -5.83 -15.37
C ALA A 23 0.16 -4.56 -16.24
N VAL A 24 0.13 -4.70 -17.58
CA VAL A 24 0.24 -3.60 -18.54
C VAL A 24 -1.04 -3.30 -19.32
N THR A 25 -2.09 -4.14 -19.40
CA THR A 25 -3.44 -3.71 -19.89
C THR A 25 -4.54 -4.79 -19.79
N LEU A 26 -5.81 -4.33 -19.58
CA LEU A 26 -7.17 -4.94 -19.78
C LEU A 26 -7.79 -5.81 -18.66
N GLY A 27 -9.12 -5.84 -18.37
CA GLY A 27 -10.39 -5.34 -18.99
C GLY A 27 -11.59 -5.47 -17.98
N LEU A 28 -12.90 -5.20 -18.21
CA LEU A 28 -13.78 -4.97 -19.39
C LEU A 28 -15.24 -4.57 -18.95
N LEU A 29 -16.01 -3.89 -19.84
CA LEU A 29 -17.50 -3.66 -20.01
C LEU A 29 -18.29 -2.72 -19.03
N ALA A 30 -19.30 -1.89 -19.40
CA ALA A 30 -20.18 -1.76 -20.59
C ALA A 30 -20.69 -0.30 -20.88
N ALA A 31 -21.44 -0.19 -22.00
CA ALA A 31 -21.98 0.93 -22.80
C ALA A 31 -22.71 2.13 -22.14
N GLY A 32 -22.76 3.25 -22.89
CA GLY A 32 -23.69 4.37 -22.73
C GLY A 32 -23.35 5.54 -23.68
N ASP A 33 -24.15 5.72 -24.74
CA ASP A 33 -24.09 6.83 -25.71
C ASP A 33 -24.28 8.19 -25.03
N HIS A 34 -23.37 9.17 -25.22
CA HIS A 34 -23.65 10.60 -25.05
C HIS A 34 -22.91 11.44 -26.11
N ALA A 35 -23.66 12.32 -26.75
CA ALA A 35 -23.25 13.22 -27.83
C ALA A 35 -22.13 14.22 -27.44
N PRO A 36 -21.35 14.72 -28.40
CA PRO A 36 -20.31 15.71 -28.13
C PRO A 36 -20.92 17.08 -27.78
N PRO A 37 -20.45 17.79 -26.74
CA PRO A 37 -20.82 19.19 -26.53
C PRO A 37 -20.11 20.10 -27.56
N PRO A 38 -20.67 21.29 -27.84
CA PRO A 38 -20.14 22.23 -28.82
C PRO A 38 -18.80 22.84 -28.38
N GLY A 39 -18.01 23.27 -29.37
CA GLY A 39 -16.60 23.65 -29.25
C GLY A 39 -16.29 24.85 -28.34
N PRO A 40 -15.00 25.06 -28.01
CA PRO A 40 -14.58 26.00 -26.98
C PRO A 40 -14.65 27.47 -27.45
N ALA A 41 -15.35 28.29 -26.66
CA ALA A 41 -15.15 29.72 -26.66
C ALA A 41 -13.82 30.09 -25.97
N ALA A 42 -13.17 31.13 -26.51
CA ALA A 42 -12.21 32.04 -25.90
C ALA A 42 -11.14 31.46 -24.94
N GLY A 43 -9.92 31.32 -25.48
CA GLY A 43 -8.69 31.87 -24.87
C GLY A 43 -8.47 31.75 -23.37
N ASP A 44 -8.60 30.57 -22.78
CA ASP A 44 -8.14 30.35 -21.40
C ASP A 44 -6.60 30.31 -21.36
N PRO A 45 -5.93 31.05 -20.44
CA PRO A 45 -4.51 30.92 -20.21
C PRO A 45 -4.21 29.47 -19.82
N GLY A 46 -3.59 28.73 -20.73
CA GLY A 46 -3.45 27.28 -20.60
C GLY A 46 -2.88 26.91 -19.22
N PRO A 47 -3.49 25.94 -18.51
CA PRO A 47 -3.25 25.77 -17.08
C PRO A 47 -1.78 25.46 -16.79
N ALA A 48 -1.19 26.24 -15.88
CA ALA A 48 0.17 26.09 -15.41
C ALA A 48 0.43 24.67 -14.90
N ILE A 49 1.62 24.13 -15.22
CA ILE A 49 2.16 22.91 -14.61
C ILE A 49 2.32 23.14 -13.12
N ALA A 50 2.14 22.09 -12.31
CA ALA A 50 2.35 22.16 -10.87
C ALA A 50 3.71 22.82 -10.57
N SER A 51 3.68 23.91 -9.80
CA SER A 51 4.88 24.59 -9.33
C SER A 51 5.76 23.64 -8.51
N PRO A 52 7.08 23.88 -8.40
CA PRO A 52 7.96 23.12 -7.50
C PRO A 52 7.38 22.96 -6.08
N ALA A 53 6.72 24.00 -5.54
CA ALA A 53 6.04 23.95 -4.25
C ALA A 53 4.85 22.97 -4.23
N GLU A 54 4.06 22.92 -5.30
CA GLU A 54 2.95 21.97 -5.43
C GLU A 54 3.46 20.53 -5.58
N VAL A 55 4.55 20.32 -6.33
CA VAL A 55 5.23 19.02 -6.43
C VAL A 55 5.76 18.58 -5.08
N ARG A 56 6.44 19.48 -4.33
CA ARG A 56 6.92 19.19 -2.98
C ARG A 56 5.78 18.80 -2.04
N ARG A 57 4.63 19.47 -2.10
CA ARG A 57 3.46 19.11 -1.29
C ARG A 57 2.96 17.70 -1.62
N LEU A 58 2.86 17.36 -2.91
CA LEU A 58 2.48 16.01 -3.35
C LEU A 58 3.48 14.95 -2.89
N LEU A 59 4.78 15.25 -2.95
CA LEU A 59 5.84 14.36 -2.46
C LEU A 59 5.69 14.09 -0.96
N LEU A 60 5.48 15.12 -0.15
CA LEU A 60 5.26 14.97 1.28
C LEU A 60 3.99 14.17 1.60
N ASP A 61 2.96 14.28 0.77
CA ASP A 61 1.74 13.49 0.93
C ASP A 61 1.99 12.00 0.60
N SER A 62 2.91 11.72 -0.32
CA SER A 62 3.32 10.36 -0.71
C SER A 62 4.45 9.76 0.10
N TRP A 63 5.04 10.54 1.01
CA TRP A 63 6.25 10.17 1.72
C TRP A 63 5.93 9.44 3.01
N VAL A 64 6.37 8.20 3.09
CA VAL A 64 6.32 7.35 4.27
C VAL A 64 7.66 7.43 4.99
N PHE A 65 7.65 7.66 6.29
CA PHE A 65 8.87 7.77 7.08
C PHE A 65 8.69 7.09 8.42
N ASP A 66 9.71 6.35 8.87
CA ASP A 66 9.69 5.62 10.13
C ASP A 66 10.42 6.32 11.30
N GLY A 67 10.90 7.54 11.07
CA GLY A 67 11.84 8.25 11.96
C GLY A 67 13.30 8.07 11.53
N THR A 68 13.59 7.02 10.77
CA THR A 68 14.95 6.70 10.30
C THR A 68 14.99 6.40 8.80
N ARG A 69 14.16 5.47 8.33
CA ARG A 69 13.98 5.00 6.96
C ARG A 69 12.75 5.64 6.36
N GLY A 70 12.75 5.87 5.06
CA GLY A 70 11.55 6.38 4.39
C GLY A 70 11.47 5.97 2.94
N HIS A 71 10.27 6.05 2.38
CA HIS A 71 9.99 5.67 1.01
C HIS A 71 8.75 6.37 0.46
N PHE A 72 8.59 6.36 -0.87
CA PHE A 72 7.41 6.91 -1.51
C PHE A 72 6.38 5.84 -1.84
N THR A 73 5.11 6.26 -1.99
CA THR A 73 4.00 5.44 -2.48
C THR A 73 3.21 6.16 -3.58
N GLU A 74 2.78 5.41 -4.60
CA GLU A 74 1.92 5.91 -5.68
C GLU A 74 0.50 6.27 -5.21
N ALA A 75 0.03 5.68 -4.11
CA ALA A 75 -1.39 5.63 -3.75
C ALA A 75 -1.69 6.23 -2.35
N ALA A 76 -0.89 7.20 -1.90
CA ALA A 76 -0.95 7.71 -0.53
C ALA A 76 -2.29 8.32 -0.10
N ARG A 77 -3.11 8.78 -1.04
CA ARG A 77 -4.46 9.27 -0.76
C ARG A 77 -5.55 8.36 -1.30
N SER A 78 -5.18 7.22 -1.89
CA SER A 78 -6.14 6.23 -2.36
C SER A 78 -6.74 5.53 -1.16
N VAL A 79 -8.05 5.65 -1.02
CA VAL A 79 -8.81 4.86 -0.05
C VAL A 79 -8.61 3.36 -0.29
N GLN A 80 -8.60 2.93 -1.55
CA GLN A 80 -8.63 1.50 -1.92
C GLN A 80 -7.24 0.86 -2.05
N GLN A 81 -6.22 1.66 -2.33
CA GLN A 81 -4.85 1.19 -2.61
C GLN A 81 -3.82 1.77 -1.63
N SER A 82 -4.29 2.27 -0.49
CA SER A 82 -3.43 2.81 0.56
C SER A 82 -2.37 1.77 1.01
N PRO A 83 -1.07 2.14 1.08
CA PRO A 83 -0.04 1.31 1.71
C PRO A 83 -0.11 1.37 3.24
N PHE A 84 -1.08 2.08 3.81
CA PHE A 84 -1.19 2.33 5.24
C PHE A 84 -2.04 1.27 5.93
N SER A 85 -1.66 0.97 7.17
CA SER A 85 -2.37 0.04 8.03
C SER A 85 -3.27 0.81 9.00
N LEU A 86 -4.58 0.55 8.93
CA LEU A 86 -5.57 1.14 9.84
C LEU A 86 -5.27 0.73 11.28
N TYR A 87 -4.89 -0.52 11.45
CA TYR A 87 -4.40 -1.08 12.69
C TYR A 87 -3.20 -0.30 13.24
N GLU A 88 -2.11 -0.19 12.47
CA GLU A 88 -0.88 0.50 12.91
C GLU A 88 -1.17 1.95 13.27
N THR A 89 -1.98 2.62 12.44
CA THR A 89 -2.28 4.04 12.61
C THR A 89 -3.03 4.30 13.91
N VAL A 90 -4.07 3.52 14.21
CA VAL A 90 -4.85 3.69 15.44
C VAL A 90 -4.03 3.38 16.67
N TRP A 91 -3.35 2.24 16.70
CA TRP A 91 -2.65 1.81 17.91
C TRP A 91 -1.43 2.66 18.22
N ARG A 92 -0.74 3.18 17.21
CA ARG A 92 0.36 4.12 17.44
C ARG A 92 -0.11 5.49 17.89
N LEU A 93 -1.26 5.97 17.41
CA LEU A 93 -1.87 7.19 17.96
C LEU A 93 -2.27 7.00 19.42
N LYS A 94 -2.87 5.85 19.77
CA LYS A 94 -3.21 5.53 21.16
C LYS A 94 -1.96 5.47 22.05
N LEU A 95 -0.92 4.79 21.58
CA LEU A 95 0.36 4.67 22.30
C LEU A 95 1.06 6.03 22.46
N ALA A 96 1.09 6.84 21.41
CA ALA A 96 1.60 8.21 21.48
C ALA A 96 0.84 9.02 22.52
N HIS A 97 -0.50 8.98 22.49
CA HIS A 97 -1.34 9.68 23.46
C HIS A 97 -1.08 9.21 24.90
N ALA A 98 -1.02 7.89 25.13
CA ALA A 98 -0.78 7.32 26.46
C ALA A 98 0.61 7.64 27.04
N THR A 99 1.58 7.94 26.17
CA THR A 99 2.97 8.24 26.58
C THR A 99 3.32 9.73 26.45
N GLY A 100 2.34 10.60 26.26
CA GLY A 100 2.54 12.05 26.14
C GLY A 100 3.19 12.49 24.81
N GLY A 101 3.27 11.60 23.83
CA GLY A 101 3.73 11.89 22.47
C GLY A 101 2.69 12.64 21.64
N GLY A 102 3.17 13.37 20.61
CA GLY A 102 2.34 14.19 19.73
C GLY A 102 1.91 13.49 18.43
N ARG A 103 1.06 14.17 17.65
CA ARG A 103 0.62 13.77 16.29
C ARG A 103 1.56 14.26 15.18
N ALA A 104 2.83 14.51 15.50
CA ALA A 104 3.77 15.17 14.59
C ALA A 104 3.87 14.43 13.25
N GLY A 105 3.80 15.15 12.13
CA GLY A 105 3.93 14.56 10.80
C GLY A 105 2.67 13.92 10.20
N LEU A 106 1.55 13.83 10.94
CA LEU A 106 0.24 13.42 10.40
C LEU A 106 -0.52 14.62 9.83
N ASP A 107 -1.18 14.46 8.68
CA ASP A 107 -2.21 15.39 8.17
C ASP A 107 -3.59 14.86 8.60
N PRO A 108 -4.25 15.50 9.59
CA PRO A 108 -5.54 15.05 10.10
C PRO A 108 -6.59 14.90 8.99
N ALA A 109 -6.59 15.79 7.98
CA ALA A 109 -7.57 15.73 6.90
C ALA A 109 -7.32 14.55 5.96
N ALA A 110 -6.07 14.15 5.76
CA ALA A 110 -5.74 12.96 4.96
C ALA A 110 -6.13 11.68 5.70
N VAL A 111 -5.79 11.58 6.97
CA VAL A 111 -6.16 10.44 7.82
C VAL A 111 -7.69 10.35 7.95
N ARG A 112 -8.39 11.49 8.07
CA ARG A 112 -9.85 11.55 8.15
C ARG A 112 -10.53 10.97 6.91
N ARG A 113 -10.15 11.41 5.70
CA ARG A 113 -10.72 10.89 4.45
C ARG A 113 -10.58 9.37 4.33
N TRP A 114 -9.44 8.84 4.77
CA TRP A 114 -9.21 7.40 4.76
C TRP A 114 -10.03 6.67 5.83
N ALA A 115 -10.16 7.25 7.02
CA ALA A 115 -11.03 6.73 8.09
C ALA A 115 -12.51 6.70 7.66
N ASP A 116 -13.01 7.69 6.91
CA ASP A 116 -14.40 7.72 6.45
C ASP A 116 -14.76 6.49 5.60
N ALA A 117 -13.85 6.03 4.73
CA ALA A 117 -14.07 4.81 3.98
C ALA A 117 -13.98 3.52 4.81
N ALA A 118 -13.20 3.55 5.89
CA ALA A 118 -13.16 2.47 6.87
C ALA A 118 -14.44 2.41 7.71
N LEU A 119 -15.10 3.54 7.97
CA LEU A 119 -16.42 3.58 8.62
C LEU A 119 -17.50 2.85 7.80
N GLU A 120 -17.31 2.70 6.49
CA GLU A 120 -18.21 1.91 5.63
C GLU A 120 -17.85 0.41 5.60
N GLY A 121 -16.72 0.02 6.21
CA GLY A 121 -16.15 -1.33 6.16
C GLY A 121 -15.64 -1.71 4.76
N ARG A 122 -15.16 -0.73 3.98
CA ARG A 122 -14.82 -0.92 2.56
C ARG A 122 -13.31 -0.88 2.25
N LEU A 123 -12.43 -0.94 3.25
CA LEU A 123 -10.98 -0.98 3.04
C LEU A 123 -10.50 -2.42 2.76
N ARG A 124 -10.62 -2.85 1.50
CA ARG A 124 -10.24 -4.22 1.08
C ARG A 124 -8.78 -4.59 1.36
N ARG A 125 -7.85 -3.63 1.25
CA ARG A 125 -6.40 -3.87 1.48
C ARG A 125 -5.98 -3.76 2.96
N SER A 126 -6.89 -3.47 3.88
CA SER A 126 -6.53 -3.37 5.30
C SER A 126 -6.13 -4.70 5.94
N GLY A 127 -6.58 -5.83 5.37
CA GLY A 127 -6.44 -7.16 5.98
C GLY A 127 -7.30 -7.37 7.23
N LEU A 128 -8.13 -6.38 7.60
CA LEU A 128 -9.01 -6.43 8.76
C LEU A 128 -10.45 -6.74 8.34
N PRO A 129 -11.22 -7.48 9.16
CA PRO A 129 -12.66 -7.60 8.95
C PRO A 129 -13.38 -6.25 9.06
N ALA A 130 -14.51 -6.09 8.35
CA ALA A 130 -15.29 -4.87 8.29
C ALA A 130 -15.70 -4.34 9.67
N ILE A 131 -16.04 -5.23 10.62
CA ILE A 131 -16.36 -4.80 12.00
C ILE A 131 -15.14 -4.22 12.72
N ALA A 132 -13.94 -4.77 12.49
CA ALA A 132 -12.70 -4.26 13.07
C ALA A 132 -12.26 -2.97 12.39
N GLN A 133 -12.46 -2.85 11.07
CA GLN A 133 -12.26 -1.58 10.36
C GLN A 133 -13.14 -0.48 10.94
N LEU A 134 -14.42 -0.78 11.18
CA LEU A 134 -15.36 0.17 11.78
C LEU A 134 -14.90 0.61 13.18
N ASP A 135 -14.56 -0.35 14.04
CA ASP A 135 -14.07 -0.10 15.41
C ASP A 135 -12.87 0.85 15.44
N TYR A 136 -11.88 0.54 14.60
CA TYR A 136 -10.65 1.32 14.47
C TYR A 136 -10.89 2.67 13.82
N ALA A 137 -11.73 2.76 12.80
CA ALA A 137 -12.08 4.03 12.16
C ALA A 137 -12.78 4.99 13.14
N VAL A 138 -13.72 4.49 13.94
CA VAL A 138 -14.37 5.26 15.00
C VAL A 138 -13.35 5.73 16.04
N ALA A 139 -12.42 4.86 16.46
CA ALA A 139 -11.34 5.24 17.36
C ALA A 139 -10.43 6.31 16.75
N LEU A 140 -10.06 6.15 15.48
CA LEU A 140 -9.17 7.03 14.74
C LEU A 140 -9.75 8.44 14.63
N VAL A 141 -11.00 8.57 14.18
CA VAL A 141 -11.67 9.87 14.03
C VAL A 141 -11.75 10.60 15.37
N ARG A 142 -12.06 9.89 16.46
CA ARG A 142 -12.05 10.48 17.81
C ARG A 142 -10.64 10.87 18.27
N LEU A 143 -9.64 10.05 17.98
CA LEU A 143 -8.23 10.37 18.25
C LEU A 143 -7.74 11.56 17.44
N LEU A 144 -8.42 11.96 16.36
CA LEU A 144 -8.17 13.20 15.63
C LEU A 144 -8.88 14.42 16.25
N GLY A 145 -9.79 14.20 17.21
CA GLY A 145 -10.59 15.26 17.83
C GLY A 145 -11.91 15.55 17.10
N GLU A 146 -12.32 14.67 16.18
CA GLU A 146 -13.54 14.81 15.40
C GLU A 146 -14.62 13.79 15.82
N GLN A 147 -15.85 13.98 15.33
CA GLN A 147 -16.94 13.02 15.53
C GLN A 147 -17.13 12.12 14.30
N PRO A 148 -17.27 10.80 14.48
CA PRO A 148 -17.66 9.88 13.41
C PRO A 148 -19.08 10.19 12.93
N ASP A 149 -19.33 9.99 11.63
CA ASP A 149 -20.69 10.07 11.09
C ASP A 149 -21.53 8.90 11.63
N ARG A 150 -22.43 9.21 12.57
CA ARG A 150 -23.30 8.24 13.22
C ARG A 150 -24.20 7.52 12.22
N ALA A 151 -24.69 8.20 11.18
CA ALA A 151 -25.56 7.59 10.19
C ALA A 151 -24.82 6.57 9.32
N VAL A 152 -23.56 6.87 8.95
CA VAL A 152 -22.69 5.89 8.26
C VAL A 152 -22.43 4.69 9.16
N VAL A 153 -22.03 4.91 10.41
CA VAL A 153 -21.75 3.83 11.37
C VAL A 153 -22.96 2.93 11.59
N THR A 154 -24.14 3.50 11.83
CA THR A 154 -25.39 2.74 12.00
C THR A 154 -25.70 1.88 10.78
N ARG A 155 -25.62 2.43 9.56
CA ARG A 155 -25.85 1.66 8.33
C ARG A 155 -24.85 0.50 8.19
N THR A 156 -23.57 0.72 8.51
CA THR A 156 -22.56 -0.34 8.46
C THR A 156 -22.84 -1.44 9.49
N LEU A 157 -23.20 -1.07 10.72
CA LEU A 157 -23.58 -2.03 11.76
C LEU A 157 -24.84 -2.81 11.41
N ASP A 158 -25.87 -2.16 10.87
CA ASP A 158 -27.10 -2.82 10.42
C ASP A 158 -26.83 -3.84 9.31
N ARG A 159 -25.89 -3.57 8.40
CA ARG A 159 -25.45 -4.51 7.35
C ARG A 159 -24.77 -5.76 7.93
N LEU A 160 -23.95 -5.55 8.96
CA LEU A 160 -23.20 -6.63 9.63
C LEU A 160 -24.03 -7.39 10.66
N ARG A 161 -25.16 -6.84 11.10
CA ARG A 161 -26.08 -7.47 12.05
C ARG A 161 -26.81 -8.64 11.39
N ASP A 162 -26.90 -9.74 12.13
CA ASP A 162 -27.71 -10.90 11.77
C ASP A 162 -28.31 -11.49 13.05
N GLY A 163 -29.64 -11.42 13.18
CA GLY A 163 -30.34 -11.70 14.44
C GLY A 163 -29.85 -10.82 15.60
N GLY A 164 -29.59 -11.44 16.76
CA GLY A 164 -29.04 -10.76 17.94
C GLY A 164 -27.52 -10.70 18.03
N GLY A 165 -26.81 -10.83 16.91
CA GLY A 165 -25.34 -10.67 16.89
C GLY A 165 -24.84 -9.92 15.67
N TYR A 166 -23.52 -9.72 15.63
CA TYR A 166 -22.83 -9.11 14.51
C TYR A 166 -21.81 -10.06 13.89
N ARG A 167 -21.71 -10.02 12.57
CA ARG A 167 -20.72 -10.72 11.77
C ARG A 167 -19.42 -9.92 11.68
N ALA A 168 -18.30 -10.63 11.52
CA ALA A 168 -17.01 -10.01 11.28
C ALA A 168 -16.96 -9.23 9.94
N ASP A 169 -17.61 -9.81 8.93
CA ASP A 169 -17.67 -9.33 7.54
C ASP A 169 -18.98 -9.77 6.87
N ASP A 170 -19.29 -9.16 5.72
CA ASP A 170 -20.45 -9.54 4.89
C ASP A 170 -20.36 -11.00 4.40
N SER A 171 -19.16 -11.58 4.31
CA SER A 171 -18.94 -12.97 3.90
C SER A 171 -18.98 -13.98 5.04
N ALA A 172 -19.03 -13.54 6.30
CA ALA A 172 -19.07 -14.46 7.43
C ALA A 172 -20.44 -15.12 7.53
N ALA A 173 -20.47 -16.46 7.69
CA ALA A 173 -21.71 -17.21 7.65
C ALA A 173 -22.64 -16.97 8.86
N ARG A 174 -22.07 -16.58 10.02
CA ARG A 174 -22.80 -16.40 11.28
C ARG A 174 -22.17 -15.30 12.14
N PRO A 175 -22.95 -14.65 13.01
CA PRO A 175 -22.43 -13.81 14.08
C PRO A 175 -21.48 -14.54 15.02
N ASP A 176 -20.57 -13.79 15.63
CA ASP A 176 -19.71 -14.26 16.72
C ASP A 176 -19.65 -13.23 17.87
N LEU A 177 -19.25 -13.71 19.06
CA LEU A 177 -19.22 -12.87 20.26
C LEU A 177 -18.16 -11.76 20.19
N GLY A 178 -17.05 -11.99 19.49
CA GLY A 178 -16.00 -10.97 19.36
C GLY A 178 -16.46 -9.81 18.49
N SER A 179 -17.01 -10.12 17.31
CA SER A 179 -17.64 -9.12 16.44
C SER A 179 -18.78 -8.38 17.14
N THR A 180 -19.59 -9.09 17.94
CA THR A 180 -20.67 -8.48 18.71
C THR A 180 -20.15 -7.56 19.83
N ALA A 181 -19.09 -7.93 20.54
CA ALA A 181 -18.46 -7.08 21.55
C ALA A 181 -17.85 -5.81 20.94
N LEU A 182 -17.25 -5.91 19.76
CA LEU A 182 -16.76 -4.75 18.99
C LEU A 182 -17.92 -3.83 18.57
N ALA A 183 -18.99 -4.39 18.02
CA ALA A 183 -20.17 -3.63 17.62
C ALA A 183 -20.82 -2.87 18.79
N VAL A 184 -21.02 -3.55 19.92
CA VAL A 184 -21.54 -2.93 21.15
C VAL A 184 -20.61 -1.82 21.64
N GLY A 185 -19.30 -2.04 21.64
CA GLY A 185 -18.33 -1.01 22.01
C GLY A 185 -18.29 0.19 21.05
N VAL A 186 -18.61 0.00 19.76
CA VAL A 186 -18.80 1.10 18.80
C VAL A 186 -20.06 1.90 19.13
N LEU A 187 -21.19 1.22 19.36
CA LEU A 187 -22.47 1.86 19.69
C LEU A 187 -22.36 2.68 20.97
N GLU A 188 -21.77 2.12 22.01
CA GLU A 188 -21.54 2.77 23.29
C GLU A 188 -20.66 4.03 23.15
N ARG A 189 -19.50 3.92 22.47
CA ARG A 189 -18.60 5.07 22.24
C ARG A 189 -19.28 6.21 21.51
N LEU A 190 -20.31 5.94 20.70
CA LEU A 190 -21.07 6.93 19.95
C LEU A 190 -22.38 7.33 20.63
N HIS A 191 -22.68 6.81 21.82
CA HIS A 191 -23.95 6.98 22.52
C HIS A 191 -25.15 6.62 21.63
N LEU A 192 -25.03 5.53 20.89
CA LEU A 192 -26.09 4.94 20.08
C LEU A 192 -26.74 3.77 20.84
N PRO A 193 -28.06 3.59 20.72
CA PRO A 193 -28.74 2.50 21.41
C PRO A 193 -28.32 1.14 20.85
N VAL A 194 -28.13 0.16 21.74
CA VAL A 194 -27.95 -1.23 21.33
C VAL A 194 -29.33 -1.81 20.96
N PRO A 195 -29.47 -2.47 19.79
CA PRO A 195 -30.74 -3.06 19.40
C PRO A 195 -31.26 -4.05 20.45
N ARG A 196 -32.54 -3.96 20.80
CA ARG A 196 -33.16 -4.82 21.84
C ARG A 196 -32.94 -6.32 21.62
N GLN A 197 -33.02 -6.77 20.36
CA GLN A 197 -32.77 -8.17 20.01
C GLN A 197 -31.35 -8.63 20.40
N VAL A 198 -30.34 -7.77 20.22
CA VAL A 198 -28.95 -8.06 20.61
C VAL A 198 -28.87 -8.17 22.14
N VAL A 199 -29.48 -7.25 22.87
CA VAL A 199 -29.52 -7.29 24.35
C VAL A 199 -30.16 -8.61 24.84
N GLN A 200 -31.30 -8.99 24.27
CA GLN A 200 -32.03 -10.21 24.65
C GLN A 200 -31.24 -11.49 24.34
N ASP A 201 -30.66 -11.59 23.13
CA ASP A 201 -29.92 -12.79 22.73
C ASP A 201 -28.60 -12.90 23.50
N ILE A 202 -27.91 -11.79 23.78
CA ILE A 202 -26.74 -11.79 24.65
C ILE A 202 -27.11 -12.16 26.09
N ALA A 203 -28.24 -11.67 26.62
CA ALA A 203 -28.72 -12.10 27.94
C ALA A 203 -28.93 -13.63 27.98
N ALA A 204 -29.53 -14.21 26.93
CA ALA A 204 -29.71 -15.65 26.80
C ALA A 204 -28.37 -16.41 26.67
N VAL A 205 -27.39 -15.86 25.95
CA VAL A 205 -26.04 -16.46 25.87
C VAL A 205 -25.33 -16.41 27.23
N LEU A 206 -25.38 -15.27 27.92
CA LEU A 206 -24.79 -15.11 29.24
C LEU A 206 -25.47 -16.03 30.27
N ALA A 207 -26.77 -16.29 30.12
CA ALA A 207 -27.59 -17.20 30.94
C ALA A 207 -27.13 -18.66 30.90
N ARG A 208 -26.57 -19.12 29.77
CA ARG A 208 -26.23 -20.54 29.58
C ARG A 208 -25.05 -20.98 30.47
N PRO A 209 -25.13 -22.15 31.12
CA PRO A 209 -24.00 -22.73 31.83
C PRO A 209 -22.83 -22.95 30.86
N ARG A 210 -21.63 -22.43 31.18
CA ARG A 210 -20.44 -22.70 30.37
C ARG A 210 -19.97 -24.13 30.60
N GLY A 211 -19.87 -24.91 29.52
CA GLY A 211 -19.32 -26.26 29.55
C GLY A 211 -17.87 -26.31 30.05
N ARG A 212 -17.43 -27.49 30.52
CA ARG A 212 -16.09 -27.75 31.07
C ARG A 212 -14.97 -27.84 30.02
N ASN A 213 -15.05 -27.16 28.88
CA ASN A 213 -13.95 -27.20 27.92
C ASN A 213 -12.70 -26.52 28.52
N GLU A 214 -11.53 -27.14 28.35
CA GLU A 214 -10.24 -26.65 28.82
C GLU A 214 -9.49 -25.96 27.67
N GLY A 215 -8.87 -24.79 27.90
CA GLY A 215 -8.00 -24.13 26.91
C GLY A 215 -8.12 -22.59 26.81
N GLY A 216 -7.30 -21.99 25.94
CA GLY A 216 -7.23 -20.55 25.68
C GLY A 216 -8.51 -19.93 25.12
N ASP A 217 -9.27 -20.67 24.33
CA ASP A 217 -10.58 -20.24 23.80
C ASP A 217 -11.60 -19.95 24.91
N ARG A 218 -11.48 -20.62 26.07
CA ARG A 218 -12.31 -20.35 27.24
C ARG A 218 -11.98 -19.00 27.88
N ALA A 219 -10.70 -18.65 27.97
CA ALA A 219 -10.28 -17.37 28.52
C ALA A 219 -10.78 -16.23 27.61
N ALA A 220 -10.59 -16.35 26.30
CA ALA A 220 -11.11 -15.41 25.30
C ALA A 220 -12.63 -15.22 25.43
N SER A 221 -13.39 -16.34 25.46
CA SER A 221 -14.85 -16.30 25.59
C SER A 221 -15.32 -15.71 26.93
N ALA A 222 -14.62 -16.01 28.03
CA ALA A 222 -14.93 -15.47 29.34
C ALA A 222 -14.70 -13.95 29.40
N VAL A 223 -13.59 -13.46 28.85
CA VAL A 223 -13.30 -12.02 28.73
C VAL A 223 -14.37 -11.32 27.89
N MET A 224 -14.66 -11.83 26.68
CA MET A 224 -15.69 -11.26 25.82
C MET A 224 -17.06 -11.20 26.50
N SER A 225 -17.40 -12.24 27.26
CA SER A 225 -18.66 -12.26 28.01
C SER A 225 -18.66 -11.28 29.18
N ALA A 226 -17.53 -11.08 29.86
CA ALA A 226 -17.40 -10.08 30.91
C ALA A 226 -17.55 -8.66 30.32
N GLN A 227 -16.94 -8.38 29.17
CA GLN A 227 -17.09 -7.12 28.45
C GLN A 227 -18.55 -6.86 28.04
N LEU A 228 -19.21 -7.85 27.41
CA LEU A 228 -20.60 -7.72 27.03
C LEU A 228 -21.52 -7.52 28.24
N SER A 229 -21.26 -8.21 29.34
CA SER A 229 -22.02 -8.07 30.59
C SER A 229 -21.82 -6.71 31.27
N ALA A 230 -20.63 -6.11 31.15
CA ALA A 230 -20.33 -4.80 31.72
C ALA A 230 -20.98 -3.67 30.91
N ARG A 231 -20.91 -3.76 29.57
CA ARG A 231 -21.47 -2.76 28.66
C ARG A 231 -22.99 -2.85 28.47
N LEU A 232 -23.57 -4.04 28.61
CA LEU A 232 -25.01 -4.28 28.50
C LEU A 232 -25.62 -4.55 29.88
N THR A 233 -25.69 -3.52 30.72
CA THR A 233 -26.22 -3.62 32.09
C THR A 233 -27.69 -4.11 32.13
N GLU A 234 -28.46 -3.87 31.07
CA GLU A 234 -29.82 -4.45 30.92
C GLU A 234 -29.81 -5.97 30.70
N ALA A 235 -28.73 -6.53 30.14
CA ALA A 235 -28.61 -7.96 29.88
C ALA A 235 -28.08 -8.75 31.10
N SER A 236 -27.58 -8.09 32.14
CA SER A 236 -26.88 -8.75 33.24
C SER A 236 -26.86 -7.93 34.54
N SER A 237 -27.00 -8.60 35.69
CA SER A 237 -26.90 -7.94 36.98
C SER A 237 -25.44 -7.61 37.35
N PRO A 238 -25.19 -6.57 38.19
CA PRO A 238 -23.84 -6.24 38.65
C PRO A 238 -23.12 -7.43 39.33
N ALA A 239 -23.84 -8.25 40.10
CA ALA A 239 -23.30 -9.44 40.72
C ALA A 239 -22.84 -10.49 39.68
N ARG A 240 -23.61 -10.66 38.60
CA ARG A 240 -23.26 -11.55 37.50
C ARG A 240 -22.05 -11.03 36.73
N THR A 241 -22.01 -9.73 36.42
CA THR A 241 -20.83 -9.11 35.79
C THR A 241 -19.59 -9.31 36.64
N ALA A 242 -19.66 -9.09 37.96
CA ALA A 242 -18.54 -9.34 38.86
C ALA A 242 -18.08 -10.81 38.87
N ALA A 243 -19.02 -11.77 38.86
CA ALA A 243 -18.70 -13.20 38.78
C ALA A 243 -18.01 -13.56 37.45
N LEU A 244 -18.46 -12.97 36.34
CA LEU A 244 -17.85 -13.14 35.02
C LEU A 244 -16.43 -12.56 34.96
N VAL A 245 -16.23 -11.36 35.50
CA VAL A 245 -14.91 -10.73 35.60
C VAL A 245 -13.95 -11.60 36.40
N HIS A 246 -14.38 -12.09 37.58
CA HIS A 246 -13.55 -12.96 38.42
C HIS A 246 -13.20 -14.29 37.73
N ALA A 247 -14.17 -14.90 37.05
CA ALA A 247 -13.96 -16.13 36.31
C ALA A 247 -13.00 -15.94 35.12
N ALA A 248 -13.12 -14.82 34.41
CA ALA A 248 -12.22 -14.46 33.31
C ALA A 248 -10.80 -14.19 33.82
N ASP A 249 -10.66 -13.47 34.95
CA ASP A 249 -9.35 -13.17 35.54
C ASP A 249 -8.64 -14.46 35.97
N THR A 250 -9.36 -15.33 36.67
CA THR A 250 -8.85 -16.65 37.07
C THR A 250 -8.42 -17.49 35.86
N ALA A 251 -9.17 -17.44 34.75
CA ALA A 251 -8.82 -18.15 33.53
C ALA A 251 -7.55 -17.57 32.87
N LEU A 252 -7.41 -16.24 32.83
CA LEU A 252 -6.22 -15.59 32.30
C LEU A 252 -4.98 -15.84 33.17
N GLU A 253 -5.09 -15.80 34.49
CA GLU A 253 -3.96 -16.03 35.39
C GLU A 253 -3.36 -17.42 35.24
N ARG A 254 -4.18 -18.44 34.95
CA ARG A 254 -3.67 -19.79 34.62
C ARG A 254 -2.81 -19.82 33.36
N LEU A 255 -3.03 -18.88 32.45
CA LEU A 255 -2.27 -18.74 31.20
C LEU A 255 -1.07 -17.80 31.34
N ALA A 256 -0.93 -17.09 32.47
CA ALA A 256 0.17 -16.14 32.70
C ALA A 256 1.59 -16.72 32.48
N PRO A 257 1.89 -18.02 32.78
CA PRO A 257 3.19 -18.61 32.46
C PRO A 257 3.53 -18.62 30.96
N ARG A 258 2.51 -18.61 30.09
CA ARG A 258 2.63 -18.56 28.63
C ARG A 258 2.08 -17.25 28.06
N ALA A 259 2.03 -16.18 28.87
CA ALA A 259 1.50 -14.90 28.43
C ALA A 259 2.21 -14.44 27.15
N ASP A 260 1.40 -14.00 26.19
CA ASP A 260 1.78 -13.46 24.90
C ASP A 260 1.00 -12.16 24.62
N ALA A 261 1.06 -11.65 23.39
CA ALA A 261 0.32 -10.46 22.97
C ALA A 261 -1.20 -10.62 23.06
N VAL A 262 -1.73 -11.83 22.80
CA VAL A 262 -3.17 -12.11 22.88
C VAL A 262 -3.61 -12.08 24.34
N TRP A 263 -2.84 -12.67 25.24
CA TRP A 263 -3.07 -12.59 26.68
C TRP A 263 -3.07 -11.14 27.18
N LEU A 264 -2.13 -10.30 26.73
CA LEU A 264 -2.09 -8.87 27.07
C LEU A 264 -3.36 -8.13 26.62
N ALA A 265 -3.78 -8.35 25.37
CA ALA A 265 -5.00 -7.75 24.84
C ALA A 265 -6.24 -8.17 25.65
N GLN A 266 -6.34 -9.45 26.01
CA GLN A 266 -7.42 -9.98 26.85
C GLN A 266 -7.39 -9.43 28.27
N LYS A 267 -6.21 -9.29 28.88
CA LYS A 267 -6.04 -8.73 30.22
C LYS A 267 -6.42 -7.24 30.25
N ALA A 268 -6.05 -6.47 29.21
CA ALA A 268 -6.45 -5.07 29.07
C ALA A 268 -7.96 -4.93 28.89
N ALA A 269 -8.56 -5.72 28.00
CA ALA A 269 -10.00 -5.80 27.79
C ALA A 269 -10.77 -6.15 29.09
N LEU A 270 -10.24 -7.07 29.89
CA LEU A 270 -10.84 -7.43 31.17
C LEU A 270 -10.72 -6.31 32.20
N ARG A 271 -9.62 -5.57 32.22
CA ARG A 271 -9.42 -4.43 33.13
C ARG A 271 -10.44 -3.32 32.87
N GLU A 272 -10.73 -3.03 31.60
CA GLU A 272 -11.79 -2.09 31.20
C GLU A 272 -13.16 -2.53 31.74
N ALA A 273 -13.56 -3.78 31.45
CA ALA A 273 -14.83 -4.34 31.91
C ALA A 273 -14.95 -4.42 33.45
N ALA A 274 -13.84 -4.69 34.14
CA ALA A 274 -13.81 -4.70 35.59
C ALA A 274 -13.99 -3.29 36.17
N GLY A 275 -13.38 -2.27 35.56
CA GLY A 275 -13.54 -0.88 35.96
C GLY A 275 -14.99 -0.42 35.89
N GLU A 276 -15.70 -0.75 34.80
CA GLU A 276 -17.14 -0.53 34.65
C GLU A 276 -17.96 -1.22 35.75
N ALA A 277 -17.52 -2.40 36.19
CA ALA A 277 -18.13 -3.15 37.29
C ALA A 277 -17.68 -2.70 38.70
N GLY A 278 -16.88 -1.64 38.82
CA GLY A 278 -16.32 -1.18 40.09
C GLY A 278 -15.36 -2.18 40.75
N ARG A 279 -14.65 -2.97 39.94
CA ARG A 279 -13.71 -4.03 40.37
C ARG A 279 -12.30 -3.74 39.86
N ALA A 280 -11.33 -4.28 40.59
CA ALA A 280 -9.94 -4.31 40.16
C ALA A 280 -9.60 -5.70 39.60
N VAL A 281 -8.79 -5.72 38.55
CA VAL A 281 -8.14 -6.92 38.00
C VAL A 281 -6.72 -6.97 38.56
N ALA A 282 -6.19 -8.16 38.83
CA ALA A 282 -4.82 -8.31 39.29
C ALA A 282 -3.84 -7.62 38.31
N PRO A 283 -2.89 -6.81 38.81
CA PRO A 283 -1.91 -6.14 37.96
C PRO A 283 -1.01 -7.16 37.26
N VAL A 284 -0.46 -6.81 36.10
CA VAL A 284 0.50 -7.66 35.41
C VAL A 284 1.78 -7.73 36.24
N SER A 285 2.22 -8.95 36.55
CA SER A 285 3.42 -9.15 37.36
C SER A 285 4.66 -8.64 36.62
N ARG A 286 5.66 -8.19 37.38
CA ARG A 286 6.93 -7.73 36.83
C ARG A 286 7.61 -8.81 35.96
N ALA A 287 7.53 -10.08 36.37
CA ALA A 287 8.09 -11.20 35.62
C ALA A 287 7.43 -11.38 34.24
N VAL A 288 6.11 -11.16 34.14
CA VAL A 288 5.40 -11.20 32.85
C VAL A 288 5.82 -10.02 31.97
N CYS A 289 5.87 -8.80 32.53
CA CYS A 289 6.35 -7.62 31.80
C CYS A 289 7.79 -7.78 31.29
N ASP A 290 8.72 -8.24 32.14
CA ASP A 290 10.13 -8.41 31.79
C ASP A 290 10.36 -9.47 30.70
N ARG A 291 9.43 -10.43 30.55
CA ARG A 291 9.47 -11.43 29.48
C ARG A 291 8.87 -10.92 28.16
N LEU A 292 7.81 -10.12 28.23
CA LEU A 292 7.06 -9.66 27.05
C LEU A 292 7.66 -8.43 26.39
N VAL A 293 8.22 -7.52 27.20
CA VAL A 293 8.74 -6.24 26.74
C VAL A 293 10.21 -6.42 26.38
N GLY A 294 10.53 -6.22 25.10
CA GLY A 294 11.91 -6.25 24.61
C GLY A 294 12.76 -5.11 25.15
N SER A 295 14.07 -5.16 24.88
CA SER A 295 15.02 -4.11 25.28
C SER A 295 14.75 -2.75 24.62
N ASP A 296 14.04 -2.74 23.50
CA ASP A 296 13.56 -1.55 22.79
C ASP A 296 12.22 -1.01 23.33
N GLY A 297 11.70 -1.58 24.42
CA GLY A 297 10.43 -1.17 25.04
C GLY A 297 9.18 -1.67 24.29
N GLY A 298 9.34 -2.40 23.19
CA GLY A 298 8.26 -2.94 22.39
C GLY A 298 7.88 -4.38 22.74
N VAL A 299 6.60 -4.73 22.59
CA VAL A 299 6.12 -6.12 22.66
C VAL A 299 6.05 -6.70 21.24
N ARG A 300 6.60 -7.89 21.02
CA ARG A 300 6.64 -8.54 19.71
C ARG A 300 5.59 -9.65 19.59
N LEU A 301 5.05 -9.84 18.38
CA LEU A 301 4.26 -11.03 18.06
C LEU A 301 5.18 -12.22 17.77
N PRO A 302 4.76 -13.47 18.02
CA PRO A 302 5.58 -14.65 17.71
C PRO A 302 6.04 -14.73 16.25
N SER A 303 5.24 -14.18 15.33
CA SER A 303 5.50 -14.18 13.88
C SER A 303 6.18 -12.92 13.36
N SER A 304 6.51 -11.94 14.21
CA SER A 304 7.07 -10.66 13.78
C SER A 304 8.26 -10.24 14.63
N PRO A 305 9.43 -9.94 14.02
CA PRO A 305 10.56 -9.38 14.75
C PRO A 305 10.32 -7.90 15.13
N ALA A 306 9.36 -7.23 14.51
CA ALA A 306 9.02 -5.84 14.78
C ALA A 306 8.08 -5.72 16.00
N PRO A 307 8.26 -4.70 16.85
CA PRO A 307 7.30 -4.37 17.89
C PRO A 307 5.90 -4.12 17.34
N ASP A 308 4.92 -4.76 17.97
CA ASP A 308 3.51 -4.59 17.68
C ASP A 308 2.93 -3.43 18.49
N PRO A 309 2.28 -2.44 17.84
CA PRO A 309 1.82 -1.24 18.53
C PRO A 309 0.66 -1.51 19.47
N GLN A 310 -0.23 -2.48 19.18
CA GLN A 310 -1.36 -2.80 20.05
C GLN A 310 -0.87 -3.48 21.34
N ALA A 311 -0.04 -4.51 21.20
CA ALA A 311 0.50 -5.25 22.33
C ALA A 311 1.38 -4.35 23.21
N THR A 312 2.15 -3.45 22.59
CA THR A 312 2.94 -2.45 23.31
C THR A 312 2.04 -1.45 24.05
N PHE A 313 0.98 -0.94 23.41
CA PHE A 313 -0.02 -0.10 24.07
C PHE A 313 -0.65 -0.81 25.28
N HIS A 314 -1.09 -2.05 25.12
CA HIS A 314 -1.69 -2.81 26.22
C HIS A 314 -0.70 -3.06 27.36
N ALA A 315 0.57 -3.31 27.07
CA ALA A 315 1.60 -3.43 28.11
C ALA A 315 1.78 -2.11 28.89
N VAL A 316 1.78 -0.96 28.22
CA VAL A 316 1.83 0.37 28.87
C VAL A 316 0.61 0.57 29.77
N GLU A 317 -0.60 0.37 29.24
CA GLU A 317 -1.86 0.51 29.99
C GLU A 317 -1.92 -0.41 31.22
N LEU A 318 -1.38 -1.61 31.10
CA LEU A 318 -1.31 -2.59 32.18
C LEU A 318 -0.18 -2.35 33.19
N GLY A 319 0.62 -1.28 33.01
CA GLY A 319 1.61 -0.83 33.98
C GLY A 319 3.02 -1.39 33.79
N CYS A 320 3.33 -2.00 32.64
CA CYS A 320 4.69 -2.41 32.32
C CYS A 320 5.58 -1.18 32.09
N ARG A 321 6.33 -0.75 33.11
CA ARG A 321 7.11 0.51 33.10
C ARG A 321 8.19 0.62 32.02
N ARG A 322 8.72 -0.51 31.53
CA ARG A 322 9.69 -0.55 30.42
C ARG A 322 9.02 -0.47 29.06
N ALA A 323 7.71 -0.72 28.99
CA ALA A 323 6.97 -0.60 27.76
C ALA A 323 6.83 0.90 27.42
N GLY A 324 7.01 1.20 26.16
CA GLY A 324 6.87 2.54 25.63
C GLY A 324 6.88 2.47 24.11
N PRO A 325 6.69 3.58 23.41
CA PRO A 325 6.98 3.58 21.99
C PRO A 325 8.42 3.08 21.81
N ALA A 326 8.58 1.96 21.11
CA ALA A 326 9.86 1.66 20.48
C ALA A 326 10.28 2.91 19.68
N THR A 327 11.57 3.11 19.44
CA THR A 327 12.20 4.22 18.70
C THR A 327 11.77 4.35 17.22
N VAL A 328 10.53 3.97 16.91
CA VAL A 328 9.87 4.10 15.62
C VAL A 328 8.92 5.29 15.71
N THR A 329 9.49 6.49 15.61
CA THR A 329 8.78 7.76 15.37
C THR A 329 8.38 7.86 13.90
N ALA A 330 7.69 6.83 13.43
CA ALA A 330 7.20 6.75 12.07
C ALA A 330 6.03 7.68 11.88
N HIS A 331 6.09 8.64 10.96
CA HIS A 331 4.94 9.45 10.59
C HIS A 331 5.02 9.80 9.12
N SER A 332 3.95 9.49 8.38
CA SER A 332 3.66 10.13 7.10
C SER A 332 2.49 11.08 7.28
N ARG A 333 2.33 12.06 6.38
CA ARG A 333 1.11 12.87 6.33
C ARG A 333 -0.15 12.00 6.22
N ALA A 334 -0.03 10.81 5.65
CA ALA A 334 -1.14 9.92 5.39
C ALA A 334 -1.26 8.73 6.37
N GLY A 335 -0.51 8.69 7.49
CA GLY A 335 -0.58 7.63 8.51
C GLY A 335 0.63 6.68 8.56
N TRP A 336 0.46 5.50 9.15
CA TRP A 336 1.54 4.51 9.33
C TRP A 336 1.54 3.42 8.28
N PRO A 337 2.70 3.08 7.70
CA PRO A 337 2.78 2.09 6.62
C PRO A 337 2.59 0.65 7.10
N ALA A 338 2.13 -0.21 6.18
CA ALA A 338 2.18 -1.65 6.33
C ALA A 338 3.55 -2.22 5.89
N PRO A 339 4.12 -3.20 6.60
CA PRO A 339 5.43 -3.79 6.27
C PRO A 339 5.54 -4.45 4.88
N GLN A 340 4.41 -4.86 4.30
CA GLN A 340 4.32 -5.79 3.16
C GLN A 340 4.35 -5.13 1.77
N SER A 341 4.91 -3.92 1.62
CA SER A 341 4.75 -3.09 0.40
C SER A 341 6.01 -2.96 -0.49
N VAL A 342 7.03 -3.82 -0.35
CA VAL A 342 8.39 -3.58 -0.89
C VAL A 342 8.47 -3.34 -2.40
N SER A 343 7.74 -4.12 -3.23
CA SER A 343 7.78 -3.95 -4.71
C SER A 343 7.10 -2.65 -5.18
N GLU A 344 5.92 -2.32 -4.64
CA GLU A 344 5.21 -1.07 -4.94
C GLU A 344 6.02 0.17 -4.48
N ILE A 345 6.82 0.02 -3.43
CA ILE A 345 7.66 1.08 -2.87
C ILE A 345 8.81 1.47 -3.80
N LEU A 346 9.49 0.52 -4.45
CA LEU A 346 10.71 0.81 -5.22
C LEU A 346 10.40 1.68 -6.45
N SER A 347 9.38 1.29 -7.22
CA SER A 347 8.93 2.04 -8.40
C SER A 347 8.42 3.44 -8.01
N ALA A 348 7.59 3.52 -6.97
CA ALA A 348 7.13 4.79 -6.42
C ALA A 348 8.28 5.69 -5.96
N SER A 349 9.33 5.10 -5.38
CA SER A 349 10.48 5.82 -4.86
C SER A 349 11.43 6.35 -5.93
N VAL A 350 11.60 5.62 -7.03
CA VAL A 350 12.28 6.14 -8.23
C VAL A 350 11.53 7.35 -8.78
N SER A 351 10.21 7.23 -8.96
CA SER A 351 9.36 8.33 -9.44
C SER A 351 9.38 9.54 -8.49
N GLY A 352 9.26 9.29 -7.18
CA GLY A 352 9.28 10.30 -6.14
C GLY A 352 10.60 11.06 -6.06
N LEU A 353 11.74 10.37 -6.11
CA LEU A 353 13.05 11.04 -6.06
C LEU A 353 13.32 11.90 -7.31
N ARG A 354 12.84 11.49 -8.48
CA ARG A 354 12.89 12.30 -9.71
C ARG A 354 12.03 13.55 -9.61
N ALA A 355 10.80 13.42 -9.12
CA ALA A 355 9.94 14.57 -8.84
C ALA A 355 10.56 15.47 -7.75
N ALA A 356 11.25 14.91 -6.76
CA ALA A 356 11.94 15.68 -5.72
C ALA A 356 13.11 16.49 -6.27
N ARG A 357 13.85 15.97 -7.27
CA ARG A 357 14.89 16.73 -7.97
C ARG A 357 14.31 17.94 -8.70
N TYR A 358 13.18 17.79 -9.39
CA TYR A 358 12.46 18.91 -10.00
C TYR A 358 12.00 19.95 -8.97
N ALA A 359 11.60 19.50 -7.78
CA ALA A 359 11.21 20.38 -6.68
C ALA A 359 12.40 20.91 -5.85
N HIS A 360 13.64 20.58 -6.21
CA HIS A 360 14.86 20.90 -5.46
C HIS A 360 14.82 20.43 -3.98
N SER A 361 14.13 19.33 -3.70
CA SER A 361 13.92 18.77 -2.36
C SER A 361 14.51 17.37 -2.19
N GLU A 362 15.39 16.93 -3.09
CA GLU A 362 15.99 15.58 -3.09
C GLU A 362 16.72 15.23 -1.77
N ARG A 363 17.43 16.20 -1.17
CA ARG A 363 18.20 16.00 0.06
C ARG A 363 17.34 15.59 1.25
N GLU A 364 16.09 16.06 1.30
CA GLU A 364 15.12 15.74 2.36
C GLU A 364 14.80 14.24 2.39
N PHE A 365 14.78 13.60 1.22
CA PHE A 365 14.33 12.21 1.07
C PHE A 365 15.48 11.21 0.93
N ALA A 366 16.62 11.63 0.36
CA ALA A 366 17.70 10.72 -0.03
C ALA A 366 18.30 9.92 1.13
N GLY A 367 18.52 10.55 2.28
CA GLY A 367 19.10 9.89 3.47
C GLY A 367 18.21 8.75 4.01
N PRO A 368 16.95 9.04 4.39
CA PRO A 368 16.00 8.01 4.79
C PRO A 368 15.75 6.94 3.73
N LEU A 369 15.71 7.32 2.46
CA LEU A 369 15.49 6.38 1.35
C LEU A 369 16.66 5.42 1.17
N SER A 370 17.89 5.92 1.34
CA SER A 370 19.09 5.08 1.34
C SER A 370 19.07 4.06 2.46
N ARG A 371 18.64 4.44 3.67
CA ARG A 371 18.48 3.49 4.79
C ARG A 371 17.38 2.49 4.52
N CYS A 372 16.22 2.93 4.01
CA CYS A 372 15.13 2.01 3.63
C CYS A 372 15.60 0.96 2.60
N LEU A 373 16.38 1.41 1.60
CA LEU A 373 16.92 0.52 0.57
C LEU A 373 17.91 -0.47 1.17
N LEU A 374 18.89 -0.01 1.94
CA LEU A 374 19.99 -0.84 2.44
C LEU A 374 19.58 -1.77 3.59
N ASP A 375 18.71 -1.32 4.49
CA ASP A 375 18.35 -2.06 5.69
C ASP A 375 17.17 -3.03 5.44
N ASN A 376 16.31 -2.73 4.46
CA ASN A 376 15.09 -3.51 4.20
C ASN A 376 15.05 -4.09 2.78
N ALA A 377 14.95 -3.24 1.75
CA ALA A 377 14.62 -3.69 0.39
C ALA A 377 15.72 -4.57 -0.22
N LEU A 378 17.00 -4.23 0.01
CA LEU A 378 18.12 -4.98 -0.51
C LEU A 378 18.26 -6.37 0.12
N PRO A 379 18.30 -6.53 1.47
CA PRO A 379 18.29 -7.84 2.09
C PRO A 379 17.12 -8.73 1.68
N GLU A 380 15.92 -8.15 1.56
CA GLU A 380 14.72 -8.85 1.11
C GLU A 380 14.88 -9.41 -0.30
N LEU A 381 15.29 -8.58 -1.27
CA LEU A 381 15.50 -9.03 -2.65
C LEU A 381 16.68 -10.00 -2.80
N VAL A 382 17.70 -9.91 -1.94
CA VAL A 382 18.79 -10.90 -1.89
C VAL A 382 18.27 -12.26 -1.42
N ARG A 383 17.41 -12.28 -0.38
CA ARG A 383 16.77 -13.49 0.13
C ARG A 383 15.82 -14.11 -0.89
N GLU A 384 15.00 -13.29 -1.56
CA GLU A 384 14.07 -13.72 -2.60
C GLU A 384 14.77 -14.15 -3.90
N GLY A 385 15.94 -13.59 -4.19
CA GLY A 385 16.75 -13.79 -5.40
C GLY A 385 17.18 -15.23 -5.69
N GLN A 386 16.86 -16.18 -4.80
CA GLN A 386 16.98 -17.62 -5.04
C GLN A 386 15.79 -18.21 -5.83
N SER A 387 14.70 -17.45 -6.01
CA SER A 387 13.46 -17.87 -6.69
C SER A 387 13.27 -17.14 -8.03
N ARG A 388 13.68 -17.77 -9.13
CA ARG A 388 13.81 -17.15 -10.47
C ARG A 388 12.47 -16.82 -11.13
N SER A 389 12.01 -15.56 -11.10
CA SER A 389 11.42 -14.80 -12.24
C SER A 389 10.63 -13.55 -11.83
N GLY A 390 10.03 -13.50 -10.64
CA GLY A 390 9.23 -12.34 -10.18
C GLY A 390 10.06 -11.08 -9.86
N GLY A 391 11.27 -11.23 -9.33
CA GLY A 391 12.07 -10.11 -8.81
C GLY A 391 12.94 -9.34 -9.82
N ALA A 392 12.83 -9.57 -11.13
CA ALA A 392 13.71 -8.89 -12.11
C ALA A 392 13.44 -7.38 -12.17
N VAL A 393 12.15 -6.98 -12.19
CA VAL A 393 11.71 -5.59 -12.18
C VAL A 393 12.14 -4.90 -10.89
N ASP A 394 11.90 -5.52 -9.73
CA ASP A 394 12.26 -4.95 -8.44
C ASP A 394 13.77 -4.76 -8.30
N ARG A 395 14.58 -5.69 -8.79
CA ARG A 395 16.05 -5.53 -8.82
C ARG A 395 16.49 -4.35 -9.68
N VAL A 396 15.88 -4.17 -10.86
CA VAL A 396 16.18 -3.03 -11.74
C VAL A 396 15.74 -1.72 -11.07
N ASN A 397 14.52 -1.65 -10.54
CA ASN A 397 14.03 -0.48 -9.80
C ASN A 397 14.91 -0.15 -8.59
N LEU A 398 15.38 -1.15 -7.84
CA LEU A 398 16.33 -0.94 -6.74
C LEU A 398 17.67 -0.38 -7.25
N LYS A 399 18.23 -0.92 -8.33
CA LYS A 399 19.49 -0.41 -8.93
C LYS A 399 19.35 1.02 -9.44
N ILE A 400 18.24 1.35 -10.11
CA ILE A 400 17.93 2.72 -10.54
C ILE A 400 17.87 3.65 -9.32
N LEU A 401 17.11 3.25 -8.28
CA LEU A 401 16.98 4.03 -7.06
C LEU A 401 18.33 4.23 -6.38
N ALA A 402 19.14 3.18 -6.29
CA ALA A 402 20.49 3.23 -5.72
C ALA A 402 21.40 4.19 -6.52
N GLY A 403 21.32 4.20 -7.85
CA GLY A 403 22.00 5.15 -8.72
C GLY A 403 21.60 6.61 -8.45
N LEU A 404 20.29 6.86 -8.30
CA LEU A 404 19.77 8.21 -7.97
C LEU A 404 20.19 8.70 -6.58
N LEU A 405 20.41 7.78 -5.63
CA LEU A 405 20.84 8.08 -4.26
C LEU A 405 22.36 8.28 -4.11
N GLY A 406 23.14 7.86 -5.12
CA GLY A 406 24.57 8.13 -5.22
C GLY A 406 25.45 6.88 -5.34
N PRO A 407 26.74 7.06 -5.70
CA PRO A 407 27.63 5.98 -6.11
C PRO A 407 27.92 4.96 -5.00
N GLY A 408 27.87 5.36 -3.73
CA GLY A 408 28.05 4.47 -2.59
C GLY A 408 26.94 3.43 -2.46
N VAL A 409 25.68 3.84 -2.68
CA VAL A 409 24.50 2.96 -2.62
C VAL A 409 24.44 2.09 -3.88
N ALA A 410 24.68 2.69 -5.06
CA ALA A 410 24.75 1.97 -6.34
C ALA A 410 25.71 0.78 -6.29
N ARG A 411 26.96 0.99 -5.85
CA ARG A 411 27.96 -0.09 -5.72
C ARG A 411 27.59 -1.19 -4.72
N LYS A 412 26.75 -0.91 -3.73
CA LYS A 412 26.26 -1.94 -2.80
C LYS A 412 25.17 -2.78 -3.45
N ALA A 413 24.21 -2.14 -4.12
CA ALA A 413 23.16 -2.81 -4.87
C ALA A 413 23.70 -3.68 -6.01
N GLU A 414 24.69 -3.18 -6.77
CA GLU A 414 25.35 -3.92 -7.85
C GLU A 414 26.05 -5.19 -7.37
N ARG A 415 26.75 -5.12 -6.23
CA ARG A 415 27.45 -6.28 -5.66
C ARG A 415 26.49 -7.34 -5.11
N ALA A 416 25.35 -6.93 -4.58
CA ALA A 416 24.40 -7.81 -3.92
C ALA A 416 23.37 -8.43 -4.87
N LEU A 417 23.01 -7.75 -5.97
CA LEU A 417 21.96 -8.20 -6.88
C LEU A 417 22.53 -8.60 -8.24
N PRO A 418 22.21 -9.81 -8.73
CA PRO A 418 22.64 -10.22 -10.06
C PRO A 418 22.01 -9.30 -11.11
N ALA A 419 22.75 -9.09 -12.20
CA ALA A 419 22.24 -8.33 -13.32
C ALA A 419 21.13 -9.13 -14.06
N PRO A 420 20.12 -8.46 -14.64
CA PRO A 420 19.12 -9.13 -15.47
C PRO A 420 19.78 -9.83 -16.68
N PRO A 421 19.24 -10.98 -17.12
CA PRO A 421 19.72 -11.64 -18.33
C PRO A 421 19.51 -10.75 -19.56
N LEU A 422 20.47 -10.81 -20.49
CA LEU A 422 20.41 -10.17 -21.82
C LEU A 422 20.26 -11.24 -22.90
N ASP A 423 19.29 -12.15 -22.76
CA ASP A 423 19.15 -13.26 -23.71
C ASP A 423 18.48 -12.84 -25.04
N GLY A 424 17.89 -11.65 -25.09
CA GLY A 424 17.24 -11.10 -26.27
C GLY A 424 15.96 -11.83 -26.69
N THR A 425 15.43 -12.72 -25.86
CA THR A 425 14.29 -13.58 -26.21
C THR A 425 12.96 -12.84 -26.24
N ASP A 426 12.84 -11.73 -25.49
CA ASP A 426 11.70 -10.83 -25.52
C ASP A 426 12.11 -9.36 -25.27
N ASP A 427 11.30 -8.44 -25.80
CA ASP A 427 11.53 -6.99 -25.72
C ASP A 427 11.61 -6.46 -24.28
N PHE A 428 10.91 -7.10 -23.33
CA PHE A 428 10.85 -6.67 -21.95
C PHE A 428 12.11 -7.07 -21.17
N SER A 429 12.62 -8.28 -21.38
CA SER A 429 13.91 -8.74 -20.85
C SER A 429 15.06 -7.88 -21.37
N LEU A 430 15.04 -7.51 -22.66
CA LEU A 430 16.00 -6.55 -23.24
C LEU A 430 15.88 -5.16 -22.60
N LEU A 431 14.64 -4.65 -22.45
CA LEU A 431 14.41 -3.37 -21.80
C LEU A 431 14.98 -3.37 -20.38
N LEU A 432 14.74 -4.42 -19.60
CA LEU A 432 15.25 -4.55 -18.23
C LEU A 432 16.78 -4.58 -18.18
N GLY A 433 17.42 -5.40 -19.02
CA GLY A 433 18.87 -5.52 -19.05
C GLY A 433 19.57 -4.24 -19.53
N LEU A 434 19.06 -3.61 -20.58
CA LEU A 434 19.60 -2.35 -21.09
C LEU A 434 19.35 -1.18 -20.12
N THR A 435 18.22 -1.17 -19.43
CA THR A 435 17.94 -0.19 -18.37
C THR A 435 18.96 -0.29 -17.24
N GLU A 436 19.26 -1.52 -16.80
CA GLU A 436 20.27 -1.74 -15.76
C GLU A 436 21.66 -1.25 -16.18
N LEU A 437 22.07 -1.52 -17.42
CA LEU A 437 23.33 -1.02 -17.96
C LEU A 437 23.37 0.50 -18.07
N ALA A 438 22.27 1.13 -18.46
CA ALA A 438 22.18 2.58 -18.61
C ALA A 438 22.31 3.34 -17.28
N VAL A 439 22.01 2.69 -16.14
CA VAL A 439 22.12 3.30 -14.80
C VAL A 439 23.37 2.89 -14.04
N ALA A 440 24.12 1.91 -14.52
CA ALA A 440 25.38 1.50 -13.92
C ALA A 440 26.41 2.65 -14.04
N PRO A 441 27.10 3.06 -12.96
CA PRO A 441 28.11 4.12 -13.01
C PRO A 441 29.28 3.77 -13.93
N SER A 442 29.58 2.47 -14.08
CA SER A 442 30.66 1.94 -14.91
C SER A 442 30.33 0.50 -15.30
N PRO A 443 29.53 0.27 -16.35
CA PRO A 443 29.20 -1.08 -16.79
C PRO A 443 30.46 -1.83 -17.24
N PRO A 444 30.66 -3.10 -16.85
CA PRO A 444 31.82 -3.89 -17.31
C PRO A 444 31.83 -4.01 -18.84
N ALA A 445 33.01 -3.88 -19.46
CA ALA A 445 33.14 -4.00 -20.93
C ALA A 445 32.55 -5.31 -21.49
N ALA A 446 32.71 -6.42 -20.76
CA ALA A 446 32.11 -7.71 -21.10
C ALA A 446 30.58 -7.66 -21.14
N ARG A 447 29.93 -6.93 -20.23
CA ARG A 447 28.46 -6.76 -20.21
C ARG A 447 27.99 -5.86 -21.36
N THR A 448 28.75 -4.83 -21.71
CA THR A 448 28.45 -4.00 -22.88
C THR A 448 28.57 -4.81 -24.18
N ALA A 449 29.56 -5.71 -24.28
CA ALA A 449 29.70 -6.63 -25.41
C ALA A 449 28.55 -7.65 -25.48
N GLU A 450 28.15 -8.23 -24.34
CA GLU A 450 26.95 -9.10 -24.24
C GLU A 450 25.69 -8.37 -24.70
N ALA A 451 25.49 -7.12 -24.26
CA ALA A 451 24.36 -6.29 -24.66
C ALA A 451 24.35 -5.99 -26.16
N ARG A 452 25.51 -5.69 -26.75
CA ARG A 452 25.66 -5.49 -28.20
C ARG A 452 25.23 -6.75 -28.96
N ALA A 453 25.76 -7.91 -28.59
CA ALA A 453 25.41 -9.18 -29.23
C ALA A 453 23.90 -9.52 -29.07
N ALA A 454 23.33 -9.25 -27.89
CA ALA A 454 21.91 -9.47 -27.63
C ALA A 454 21.01 -8.55 -28.46
N VAL A 455 21.37 -7.27 -28.60
CA VAL A 455 20.67 -6.28 -29.42
C VAL A 455 20.76 -6.64 -30.90
N GLU A 456 21.96 -6.98 -31.41
CA GLU A 456 22.16 -7.41 -32.80
C GLU A 456 21.33 -8.66 -33.11
N ALA A 457 21.33 -9.65 -32.21
CA ALA A 457 20.52 -10.85 -32.36
C ALA A 457 19.00 -10.56 -32.31
N ALA A 458 18.56 -9.63 -31.46
CA ALA A 458 17.16 -9.23 -31.37
C ALA A 458 16.70 -8.48 -32.63
N LEU A 459 17.53 -7.58 -33.15
CA LEU A 459 17.30 -6.88 -34.41
C LEU A 459 17.25 -7.85 -35.60
N ALA A 460 18.12 -8.86 -35.63
CA ALA A 460 18.12 -9.89 -36.67
C ALA A 460 16.87 -10.80 -36.62
N ARG A 461 16.34 -11.06 -35.42
CA ARG A 461 15.11 -11.86 -35.21
C ARG A 461 13.82 -11.12 -35.56
N THR A 462 13.85 -9.79 -35.62
CA THR A 462 12.63 -9.03 -35.92
C THR A 462 12.22 -9.18 -37.37
N ALA A 463 11.37 -10.18 -37.61
CA ALA A 463 10.77 -10.45 -38.91
C ALA A 463 9.93 -9.27 -39.42
N PRO A 464 9.79 -9.10 -40.75
CA PRO A 464 8.75 -8.28 -41.35
C PRO A 464 7.38 -8.81 -40.87
N GLY A 465 6.71 -8.08 -39.96
CA GLY A 465 5.40 -8.49 -39.41
C GLY A 465 5.23 -8.31 -37.89
N ASN A 466 6.30 -8.08 -37.13
CA ASN A 466 6.17 -7.72 -35.71
C ASN A 466 5.44 -6.38 -35.56
N ARG A 467 4.41 -6.36 -34.70
CA ARG A 467 3.60 -5.16 -34.46
C ARG A 467 4.41 -4.11 -33.71
N PRO A 468 4.33 -2.84 -34.11
CA PRO A 468 4.98 -1.77 -33.37
C PRO A 468 4.56 -1.73 -31.90
N SER A 469 5.52 -1.50 -31.01
CA SER A 469 5.29 -1.39 -29.57
C SER A 469 6.19 -0.34 -28.91
N VAL A 470 5.66 0.33 -27.89
CA VAL A 470 6.42 1.34 -27.14
C VAL A 470 7.58 0.71 -26.36
N VAL A 471 7.41 -0.53 -25.90
CA VAL A 471 8.47 -1.30 -25.21
C VAL A 471 9.64 -1.53 -26.16
N ARG A 472 9.35 -1.87 -27.43
CA ARG A 472 10.35 -2.03 -28.46
C ARG A 472 11.08 -0.74 -28.78
N ALA A 473 10.34 0.35 -28.99
CA ALA A 473 10.94 1.66 -29.18
C ALA A 473 11.84 2.08 -28.00
N ALA A 474 11.41 1.75 -26.77
CA ALA A 474 12.13 2.07 -25.55
C ALA A 474 13.40 1.23 -25.37
N TRP A 475 13.42 -0.07 -25.66
CA TRP A 475 14.70 -0.78 -25.57
C TRP A 475 15.63 -0.41 -26.74
N LEU A 476 15.10 -0.16 -27.95
CA LEU A 476 15.89 0.22 -29.12
C LEU A 476 16.61 1.55 -28.93
N SER A 477 15.91 2.55 -28.41
CA SER A 477 16.58 3.81 -28.12
C SER A 477 17.60 3.60 -26.98
N LEU A 478 17.35 2.71 -26.00
CA LEU A 478 18.26 2.50 -24.86
C LEU A 478 19.54 1.84 -25.36
N ALA A 479 19.40 0.88 -26.26
CA ALA A 479 20.51 0.32 -27.01
C ALA A 479 21.28 1.43 -27.74
N ALA A 480 20.60 2.30 -28.48
CA ALA A 480 21.27 3.41 -29.17
C ALA A 480 22.12 4.28 -28.23
N ALA A 481 21.65 4.52 -27.00
CA ALA A 481 22.38 5.29 -25.99
C ALA A 481 23.53 4.49 -25.32
N VAL A 482 23.32 3.21 -25.03
CA VAL A 482 24.27 2.37 -24.27
C VAL A 482 25.39 1.81 -25.15
N ILE A 483 25.10 1.46 -26.40
CA ILE A 483 26.06 0.83 -27.33
C ILE A 483 26.42 1.71 -28.55
N ASP A 484 25.97 2.97 -28.57
CA ASP A 484 26.18 3.95 -29.66
C ASP A 484 25.75 3.42 -31.04
N ASP A 485 24.50 2.94 -31.13
CA ASP A 485 23.94 2.39 -32.36
C ASP A 485 22.93 3.36 -33.02
N ARG A 486 23.37 4.03 -34.08
CA ARG A 486 22.53 4.94 -34.89
C ARG A 486 21.40 4.22 -35.64
N ALA A 487 21.57 2.95 -36.00
CA ALA A 487 20.51 2.17 -36.64
C ALA A 487 19.40 1.86 -35.64
N ALA A 488 19.75 1.50 -34.40
CA ALA A 488 18.79 1.34 -33.31
C ALA A 488 18.02 2.63 -33.00
N HIS A 489 18.69 3.79 -33.04
CA HIS A 489 18.02 5.09 -32.88
C HIS A 489 16.96 5.34 -33.97
N ARG A 490 17.31 5.10 -35.24
CA ARG A 490 16.37 5.24 -36.37
C ARG A 490 15.21 4.25 -36.27
N ALA A 491 15.47 3.01 -35.84
CA ALA A 491 14.46 2.00 -35.63
C ALA A 491 13.48 2.40 -34.51
N ALA A 492 13.97 2.92 -33.38
CA ALA A 492 13.14 3.45 -32.31
C ALA A 492 12.22 4.58 -32.79
N ALA A 493 12.74 5.51 -33.60
CA ALA A 493 11.96 6.58 -34.21
C ALA A 493 10.91 6.07 -35.21
N ALA A 494 11.21 5.01 -35.96
CA ALA A 494 10.24 4.39 -36.88
C ALA A 494 9.10 3.70 -36.12
N GLU A 495 9.43 2.94 -35.06
CA GLU A 495 8.47 2.30 -34.15
C GLU A 495 7.50 3.33 -33.55
N LEU A 496 8.02 4.44 -33.00
CA LEU A 496 7.17 5.48 -32.42
C LEU A 496 6.31 6.20 -33.45
N ARG A 497 6.83 6.48 -34.65
CA ARG A 497 6.03 7.06 -35.73
C ARG A 497 4.87 6.15 -36.11
N ALA A 498 5.10 4.84 -36.14
CA ALA A 498 4.05 3.86 -36.42
C ALA A 498 2.98 3.80 -35.31
N LEU A 499 3.30 4.21 -34.08
CA LEU A 499 2.39 4.28 -32.92
C LEU A 499 1.72 5.65 -32.71
N ARG A 500 2.14 6.68 -33.45
CA ARG A 500 1.61 8.04 -33.30
C ARG A 500 0.12 8.08 -33.65
N ILE A 501 -0.67 8.68 -32.76
CA ILE A 501 -2.10 8.99 -32.96
C ILE A 501 -2.25 10.44 -33.41
N GLY A 502 -1.46 11.33 -32.80
CA GLY A 502 -1.39 12.75 -33.16
C GLY A 502 -0.11 13.39 -32.61
N PRO A 503 0.08 14.71 -32.78
CA PRO A 503 1.23 15.41 -32.21
C PRO A 503 1.34 15.19 -30.70
N GLY A 504 2.47 14.67 -30.23
CA GLY A 504 2.73 14.31 -28.83
C GLY A 504 1.83 13.21 -28.24
N VAL A 505 1.03 12.49 -29.03
CA VAL A 505 0.09 11.46 -28.54
C VAL A 505 0.34 10.13 -29.25
N TYR A 506 0.58 9.09 -28.46
CA TYR A 506 1.03 7.78 -28.94
C TYR A 506 0.21 6.65 -28.30
N ALA A 507 0.04 5.56 -29.05
CA ALA A 507 -0.51 4.31 -28.54
C ALA A 507 0.60 3.46 -27.89
N ALA A 508 0.24 2.62 -26.90
CA ALA A 508 1.19 1.69 -26.30
C ALA A 508 1.62 0.57 -27.27
N GLN A 509 0.69 0.09 -28.11
CA GLN A 509 0.93 -0.95 -29.10
C GLN A 509 -0.05 -0.79 -30.29
N ALA A 510 0.31 -1.37 -31.44
CA ALA A 510 -0.62 -1.47 -32.56
C ALA A 510 -1.66 -2.58 -32.32
N ILE A 511 -2.96 -2.23 -32.38
CA ILE A 511 -4.07 -3.19 -32.23
C ILE A 511 -4.53 -3.67 -33.62
N GLY A 512 -4.27 -4.95 -33.94
CA GLY A 512 -4.89 -5.70 -35.04
C GLY A 512 -4.50 -5.31 -36.49
N PRO A 513 -4.76 -6.18 -37.47
CA PRO A 513 -4.77 -5.83 -38.89
C PRO A 513 -6.16 -5.30 -39.25
N GLY A 514 -6.38 -3.99 -39.16
CA GLY A 514 -7.66 -3.35 -39.50
C GLY A 514 -7.49 -1.83 -39.63
N PRO A 515 -8.45 -1.11 -40.23
CA PRO A 515 -8.38 0.34 -40.32
C PRO A 515 -8.19 0.96 -38.92
N PRO A 516 -7.42 2.06 -38.81
CA PRO A 516 -6.84 2.59 -37.57
C PRO A 516 -7.85 3.24 -36.59
N THR A 517 -9.11 2.80 -36.58
CA THR A 517 -10.20 3.57 -35.98
C THR A 517 -10.25 3.55 -34.46
N ARG A 518 -9.51 2.66 -33.76
CA ARG A 518 -9.34 2.75 -32.30
C ARG A 518 -7.96 2.30 -31.82
N ARG A 519 -6.97 3.19 -31.93
CA ARG A 519 -5.76 3.14 -31.11
C ARG A 519 -6.03 3.91 -29.82
N ASP A 520 -6.03 3.24 -28.69
CA ASP A 520 -6.19 3.91 -27.41
C ASP A 520 -4.90 4.68 -27.09
N ALA A 521 -5.06 5.98 -26.81
CA ALA A 521 -3.96 6.82 -26.38
C ALA A 521 -3.40 6.31 -25.04
N SER A 522 -2.08 6.38 -24.89
CA SER A 522 -1.35 5.95 -23.70
C SER A 522 -0.52 7.11 -23.16
N LEU A 523 -0.67 7.45 -21.87
CA LEU A 523 0.13 8.51 -21.23
C LEU A 523 1.60 8.13 -21.22
N THR A 524 1.91 6.89 -20.83
CA THR A 524 3.30 6.39 -20.78
C THR A 524 3.95 6.41 -22.17
N ALA A 525 3.25 5.91 -23.19
CA ALA A 525 3.75 5.96 -24.55
C ALA A 525 3.87 7.38 -25.08
N SER A 526 2.96 8.27 -24.70
CA SER A 526 3.02 9.66 -25.11
C SER A 526 4.19 10.42 -24.47
N ALA A 527 4.51 10.13 -23.21
CA ALA A 527 5.68 10.67 -22.53
C ALA A 527 7.00 10.17 -23.16
N ILE A 528 7.10 8.86 -23.43
CA ILE A 528 8.26 8.27 -24.13
C ILE A 528 8.38 8.88 -25.53
N GLY A 529 7.28 8.89 -26.29
CA GLY A 529 7.23 9.38 -27.66
C GLY A 529 7.59 10.85 -27.78
N THR A 530 7.09 11.71 -26.89
CA THR A 530 7.42 13.15 -26.92
C THR A 530 8.89 13.42 -26.57
N ARG A 531 9.55 12.55 -25.79
CA ARG A 531 10.97 12.71 -25.48
C ARG A 531 11.87 12.21 -26.60
N LEU A 532 11.51 11.08 -27.22
CA LEU A 532 12.28 10.48 -28.32
C LEU A 532 12.05 11.19 -29.66
N LEU A 533 10.87 11.77 -29.87
CA LEU A 533 10.49 12.58 -31.02
C LEU A 533 9.87 13.90 -30.52
N PRO A 534 10.70 14.87 -30.09
CA PRO A 534 10.20 16.13 -29.57
C PRO A 534 9.46 16.91 -30.64
N ASP A 535 8.20 17.23 -30.35
CA ASP A 535 7.38 18.17 -31.12
C ASP A 535 7.54 19.59 -30.53
N ALA A 536 7.47 20.62 -31.37
CA ALA A 536 7.63 22.02 -30.94
C ALA A 536 6.54 22.54 -29.99
N ALA A 537 5.43 21.81 -29.81
CA ALA A 537 4.31 22.18 -28.95
C ALA A 537 4.33 21.38 -27.64
N GLY A 538 4.12 22.05 -26.49
CA GLY A 538 4.21 21.41 -25.17
C GLY A 538 3.26 20.20 -24.97
N PRO A 539 3.75 19.06 -24.47
CA PRO A 539 3.03 17.76 -24.44
C PRO A 539 1.67 17.81 -23.74
N ARG A 540 1.57 18.57 -22.63
CA ARG A 540 0.40 18.52 -21.75
C ARG A 540 -0.90 18.97 -22.42
N ARG A 541 -0.87 20.02 -23.27
CA ARG A 541 -2.08 20.49 -23.95
C ARG A 541 -2.65 19.41 -24.89
N ARG A 542 -1.76 18.65 -25.55
CA ARG A 542 -2.12 17.52 -26.41
C ARG A 542 -2.68 16.36 -25.60
N TRP A 543 -2.07 16.05 -24.46
CA TRP A 543 -2.56 14.99 -23.57
C TRP A 543 -3.93 15.32 -22.95
N VAL A 544 -4.21 16.59 -22.65
CA VAL A 544 -5.54 17.03 -22.23
C VAL A 544 -6.56 16.84 -23.35
N SER A 545 -6.22 17.26 -24.57
CA SER A 545 -7.09 17.12 -25.74
C SER A 545 -7.37 15.65 -26.09
N ALA A 546 -6.40 14.76 -25.80
CA ALA A 546 -6.53 13.32 -26.00
C ALA A 546 -7.24 12.60 -24.83
N GLY A 547 -7.68 13.33 -23.79
CA GLY A 547 -8.32 12.74 -22.61
C GLY A 547 -7.38 11.94 -21.71
N LEU A 548 -6.06 12.07 -21.87
CA LEU A 548 -5.03 11.45 -21.01
C LEU A 548 -4.77 12.26 -19.74
N CYS A 549 -5.12 13.55 -19.76
CA CYS A 549 -5.06 14.43 -18.62
C CYS A 549 -6.33 15.26 -18.49
N ALA A 550 -6.79 15.49 -17.27
CA ALA A 550 -7.86 16.43 -16.98
C ALA A 550 -7.52 17.21 -15.70
N ARG A 551 -7.69 18.53 -15.73
CA ARG A 551 -7.28 19.44 -14.63
C ARG A 551 -5.79 19.24 -14.28
N ARG A 552 -5.51 18.65 -13.11
CA ARG A 552 -4.18 18.33 -12.56
C ARG A 552 -3.96 16.82 -12.39
N ARG A 553 -4.70 16.00 -13.12
CA ARG A 553 -4.57 14.54 -13.09
C ARG A 553 -4.22 14.06 -14.48
N CYS A 554 -3.30 13.12 -14.54
CA CYS A 554 -2.97 12.37 -15.74
C CYS A 554 -3.02 10.89 -15.36
N ALA A 555 -3.50 10.05 -16.28
CA ALA A 555 -3.54 8.62 -16.10
C ALA A 555 -3.34 7.92 -17.44
N GLU A 556 -3.01 6.64 -17.38
CA GLU A 556 -2.74 5.84 -18.58
C GLU A 556 -3.93 5.81 -19.54
N THR A 557 -5.16 5.86 -19.01
CA THR A 557 -6.39 5.88 -19.80
C THR A 557 -7.42 6.88 -19.25
N PRO A 558 -8.37 7.36 -20.09
CA PRO A 558 -9.47 8.22 -19.63
C PRO A 558 -10.36 7.57 -18.56
N ALA A 559 -10.49 6.25 -18.55
CA ALA A 559 -11.25 5.53 -17.52
C ALA A 559 -10.52 5.58 -16.16
N LEU A 560 -9.19 5.40 -16.15
CA LEU A 560 -8.38 5.51 -14.94
C LEU A 560 -8.39 6.93 -14.38
N LEU A 561 -8.45 7.97 -15.22
CA LEU A 561 -8.59 9.36 -14.74
C LEU A 561 -9.81 9.56 -13.84
N ARG A 562 -10.90 8.83 -14.10
CA ARG A 562 -12.14 8.92 -13.31
C ARG A 562 -12.05 8.19 -11.98
N SER A 563 -11.24 7.13 -11.90
CA SER A 563 -11.08 6.31 -10.69
C SER A 563 -9.94 6.75 -9.77
N LEU A 564 -9.13 7.73 -10.17
CA LEU A 564 -7.97 8.19 -9.41
C LEU A 564 -8.28 9.48 -8.62
N ASP A 565 -8.15 9.40 -7.30
CA ASP A 565 -8.38 10.52 -6.38
C ASP A 565 -7.24 11.56 -6.37
N HIS A 566 -6.05 11.20 -6.86
CA HIS A 566 -4.86 12.05 -6.93
C HIS A 566 -3.98 11.71 -8.13
N GLN A 567 -2.95 12.52 -8.36
CA GLN A 567 -1.97 12.27 -9.42
C GLN A 567 -0.90 11.28 -8.91
N PRO A 568 -0.73 10.09 -9.54
CA PRO A 568 0.33 9.16 -9.17
C PRO A 568 1.72 9.78 -9.36
N LEU A 569 2.69 9.38 -8.54
CA LEU A 569 4.08 9.81 -8.67
C LEU A 569 4.67 9.42 -10.02
N ARG A 570 4.37 8.23 -10.55
CA ARG A 570 4.78 7.84 -11.90
C ARG A 570 4.25 8.82 -12.95
N SER A 571 2.97 9.17 -12.89
CA SER A 571 2.38 10.16 -13.80
C SER A 571 3.02 11.53 -13.65
N LEU A 572 3.34 11.94 -12.42
CA LEU A 572 4.06 13.19 -12.14
C LEU A 572 5.49 13.18 -12.68
N ALA A 573 6.24 12.11 -12.47
CA ALA A 573 7.58 11.94 -13.01
C ALA A 573 7.57 12.00 -14.54
N LEU A 574 6.60 11.34 -15.20
CA LEU A 574 6.43 11.41 -16.65
C LEU A 574 6.14 12.84 -17.13
N LEU A 575 5.27 13.60 -16.45
CA LEU A 575 5.01 15.00 -16.80
C LEU A 575 6.26 15.88 -16.64
N VAL A 576 7.01 15.68 -15.55
CA VAL A 576 8.25 16.42 -15.28
C VAL A 576 9.30 16.09 -16.34
N SER A 577 9.54 14.81 -16.63
CA SER A 577 10.53 14.34 -17.60
C SER A 577 10.20 14.70 -19.05
N ALA A 578 8.92 14.86 -19.39
CA ALA A 578 8.51 15.36 -20.71
C ALA A 578 8.66 16.89 -20.86
N ARG A 579 8.86 17.62 -19.76
CA ARG A 579 9.06 19.08 -19.75
C ARG A 579 10.54 19.45 -19.69
N THR A 580 11.34 18.66 -19.00
CA THR A 580 12.75 18.97 -18.80
C THR A 580 13.57 18.42 -19.97
N ASP A 581 14.25 19.32 -20.70
CA ASP A 581 15.30 19.00 -21.69
C ASP A 581 16.54 18.32 -21.04
N ALA A 582 16.46 18.01 -19.74
CA ALA A 582 17.55 17.44 -18.98
C ALA A 582 17.99 16.11 -19.58
N ARG A 583 19.29 16.04 -19.92
CA ARG A 583 20.02 14.88 -20.46
C ARG A 583 20.15 13.70 -19.48
N GLU A 584 19.23 13.55 -18.53
CA GLU A 584 19.23 12.37 -17.67
C GLU A 584 18.98 11.11 -18.51
N PRO A 585 19.71 10.00 -18.25
CA PRO A 585 19.41 8.71 -18.83
C PRO A 585 17.97 8.37 -18.47
N TRP A 586 17.19 8.27 -19.54
CA TRP A 586 15.78 8.00 -19.55
C TRP A 586 15.61 6.57 -19.09
N VAL A 587 15.05 6.44 -17.90
CA VAL A 587 14.72 5.12 -17.36
C VAL A 587 13.25 5.16 -17.07
N ILE A 588 12.52 4.32 -17.79
CA ILE A 588 11.10 4.12 -17.54
C ILE A 588 11.02 3.52 -16.14
N THR A 589 10.22 4.15 -15.28
CA THR A 589 9.87 3.50 -14.02
C THR A 589 9.08 2.25 -14.37
N LEU A 590 9.66 1.08 -14.16
CA LEU A 590 9.08 -0.22 -14.52
C LEU A 590 8.04 -0.63 -13.50
#